data_AF-A0A011RNC8-F1
#
_entry.id   AF-A0A011RNC8-F1
#
_cell.length_a   1.000
_cell.length_b   1.000
_cell.length_c   1.000
_cell.angle_alpha   90.00
_cell.angle_beta   90.00
_cell.angle_gamma   90.00
#
_symmetry.space_group_name_H-M   'P 1'
#
loop_
_entity.id
_entity.type
_entity.pdbx_description
1 polymer ?
#
loop_
_entity_poly.entity_id
_entity_poly.type
_entity_poly.pdbx_seq_one_letter_code
_entity_poly.pdbx_strand_id
1 'polypeptide(L)' 'MRCPDFLQVADFYLIAHALADGHVVVTHEVPTNSVKRIKIPNVCIGLSIRFITPYEMLRRERARFVRGRGEM' A
#
# COMPACT_ATOMS: atom_id res chain seq x y z
N MET A 1 -9.37 -16.70 11.47
CA MET A 1 -8.94 -15.89 10.31
C MET A 1 -9.81 -16.23 9.10
N ARG A 2 -11.01 -15.65 8.98
CA ARG A 2 -11.81 -15.68 7.74
C ARG A 2 -12.44 -14.30 7.60
N CYS A 3 -11.85 -13.47 6.74
CA CYS A 3 -12.43 -12.23 6.26
C CYS A 3 -12.80 -12.50 4.78
N PRO A 4 -14.09 -12.64 4.42
CA PRO A 4 -14.51 -13.14 3.11
C PRO A 4 -14.03 -12.32 1.91
N ASP A 5 -13.69 -11.05 2.12
CA ASP A 5 -13.45 -10.11 1.02
C ASP A 5 -11.97 -9.84 0.73
N PHE A 6 -11.03 -10.22 1.62
CA PHE A 6 -9.61 -9.90 1.40
C PHE A 6 -9.03 -10.63 0.19
N LEU A 7 -9.42 -11.91 0.00
CA LEU A 7 -8.94 -12.74 -1.10
C LEU A 7 -9.69 -12.53 -2.42
N GLN A 8 -10.74 -11.68 -2.42
CA GLN A 8 -11.57 -11.43 -3.60
C GLN A 8 -11.25 -10.09 -4.28
N VAL A 9 -10.28 -9.34 -3.79
CA VAL A 9 -10.02 -7.95 -4.18
C VAL A 9 -8.53 -7.74 -4.51
N ALA A 10 -8.24 -6.73 -5.34
CA ALA A 10 -6.91 -6.37 -5.87
C ALA A 10 -5.79 -6.31 -4.82
N ASP A 11 -6.11 -6.00 -3.56
CA ASP A 11 -5.15 -5.87 -2.46
C ASP A 11 -4.34 -7.15 -2.24
N PHE A 12 -4.94 -8.34 -2.39
CA PHE A 12 -4.23 -9.61 -2.22
C PHE A 12 -3.13 -9.80 -3.27
N TYR A 13 -3.41 -9.49 -4.54
CA TYR A 13 -2.43 -9.62 -5.61
C TYR A 13 -1.25 -8.67 -5.41
N LEU A 14 -1.53 -7.44 -4.98
CA LEU A 14 -0.51 -6.42 -4.69
C LEU A 14 0.45 -6.87 -3.57
N ILE A 15 -0.10 -7.51 -2.53
CA ILE A 15 0.69 -8.05 -1.42
C ILE A 15 1.49 -9.27 -1.86
N ALA A 16 0.89 -10.19 -2.63
CA ALA A 16 1.58 -11.37 -3.12
C ALA A 16 2.79 -11.00 -3.99
N HIS A 17 2.63 -10.03 -4.89
CA HIS A 17 3.72 -9.54 -5.73
C HIS A 17 4.81 -8.85 -4.89
N ALA A 18 4.44 -8.02 -3.92
CA ALA A 18 5.41 -7.38 -3.05
C ALA A 18 6.19 -8.37 -2.19
N LEU A 19 5.55 -9.46 -1.76
CA LEU A 19 6.19 -10.54 -1.01
C LEU A 19 7.15 -11.34 -1.88
N ALA A 20 6.76 -11.67 -3.11
CA ALA A 20 7.56 -12.48 -4.03
C ALA A 20 8.85 -11.77 -4.45
N ASP A 21 8.76 -10.47 -4.78
CA ASP A 21 9.85 -9.71 -5.38
C ASP A 21 10.52 -8.71 -4.40
N GLY A 22 10.11 -8.71 -3.14
CA GLY A 22 10.71 -7.87 -2.08
C GLY A 22 10.39 -6.37 -2.21
N HIS A 23 9.26 -6.02 -2.82
CA HIS A 23 8.85 -4.63 -3.02
C HIS A 23 8.34 -3.96 -1.74
N VAL A 24 8.32 -2.63 -1.75
CA VAL A 24 7.72 -1.80 -0.70
C VAL A 24 6.30 -1.44 -1.13
N VAL A 25 5.32 -1.75 -0.28
CA VAL A 25 3.91 -1.40 -0.53
C VAL A 25 3.66 0.05 -0.16
N VAL A 26 3.03 0.82 -1.06
CA VAL A 26 2.69 2.22 -0.82
C VAL A 26 1.18 2.34 -0.60
N THR A 27 0.74 2.85 0.55
CA THR A 27 -0.69 2.96 0.87
C THR A 27 -1.01 4.16 1.76
N HIS A 28 -2.19 4.78 1.54
CA HIS A 28 -2.75 5.81 2.43
C HIS A 28 -3.44 5.23 3.67
N GLU A 29 -3.58 3.91 3.75
CA GLU A 29 -4.24 3.27 4.88
C GLU A 29 -3.39 3.33 6.15
N VAL A 30 -4.07 3.47 7.28
CA VAL A 30 -3.48 3.38 8.63
C VAL A 30 -3.90 2.04 9.26
N PRO A 31 -2.97 1.29 9.90
CA PRO A 31 -3.27 0.06 10.62
C PRO A 31 -4.49 0.22 11.55
N THR A 32 -5.31 -0.82 11.66
CA THR A 32 -6.48 -0.78 12.55
C THR A 32 -6.84 -2.16 13.06
N ASN A 33 -7.31 -2.27 14.30
CA ASN A 33 -7.68 -3.54 14.91
C ASN A 33 -9.15 -3.93 14.59
N SER A 34 -9.57 -3.78 13.33
CA SER A 34 -10.91 -4.17 12.90
C SER A 34 -10.93 -5.62 12.42
N VAL A 35 -11.85 -6.41 12.96
CA VAL A 35 -12.12 -7.80 12.54
C VAL A 35 -12.98 -7.89 11.28
N LYS A 36 -13.69 -6.81 10.91
CA LYS A 36 -14.60 -6.79 9.75
C LYS A 36 -13.90 -6.59 8.42
N ARG A 37 -12.78 -5.85 8.41
CA ARG A 37 -12.01 -5.57 7.19
C ARG A 37 -10.53 -5.53 7.54
N ILE A 38 -9.78 -6.42 6.91
CA ILE A 38 -8.33 -6.44 7.00
C ILE A 38 -7.77 -5.33 6.11
N LYS A 39 -7.01 -4.41 6.70
CA LYS A 39 -6.32 -3.33 5.98
C LYS A 39 -4.95 -3.78 5.48
N ILE A 40 -4.48 -3.18 4.39
CA ILE A 40 -3.16 -3.49 3.79
C ILE A 40 -2.01 -3.42 4.81
N PRO A 41 -1.87 -2.35 5.63
CA PRO A 41 -0.78 -2.26 6.61
C PRO A 41 -0.77 -3.40 7.62
N ASN A 42 -1.94 -3.91 8.04
CA ASN A 42 -2.00 -5.01 9.00
C ASN A 42 -1.40 -6.30 8.41
N VAL A 43 -1.63 -6.54 7.11
CA VAL A 43 -1.08 -7.68 6.39
C VAL A 43 0.42 -7.51 6.22
N CYS A 44 0.87 -6.32 5.83
CA CYS A 44 2.30 -6.02 5.72
C CYS A 44 3.03 -6.25 7.04
N ILE A 45 2.46 -5.82 8.17
CA ILE A 45 3.02 -6.09 9.51
C ILE A 45 3.08 -7.58 9.79
N GLY A 46 1.99 -8.32 9.54
CA GLY A 46 1.93 -9.77 9.78
C GLY A 46 2.88 -10.60 8.90
N LEU A 47 3.20 -10.12 7.70
CA LEU A 47 4.09 -10.77 6.75
C LEU A 47 5.51 -10.17 6.71
N SER A 48 5.81 -9.20 7.59
CA SER A 48 7.08 -8.46 7.60
C SER A 48 7.43 -7.80 6.26
N ILE A 49 6.41 -7.40 5.48
CA ILE A 49 6.57 -6.64 4.23
C ILE A 49 6.73 -5.16 4.57
N ARG A 50 7.71 -4.50 3.94
CA ARG A 50 7.89 -3.05 4.10
C ARG A 50 6.75 -2.31 3.46
N PHE A 51 6.19 -1.32 4.16
CA PHE A 51 5.22 -0.40 3.59
C PHE A 51 5.50 1.03 4.03
N ILE A 52 5.12 2.00 3.19
CA ILE A 52 5.29 3.43 3.46
C ILE A 52 4.07 4.22 3.00
N THR A 53 3.91 5.44 3.52
CA THR A 53 2.89 6.35 3.02
C THR A 53 3.30 6.96 1.67
N PRO A 54 2.35 7.37 0.82
CA PRO A 54 2.66 8.10 -0.42
C PRO A 54 3.50 9.35 -0.17
N TYR A 55 3.22 10.08 0.91
CA TYR A 55 4.00 11.26 1.28
C TYR A 55 5.46 10.92 1.61
N GLU A 56 5.70 9.79 2.28
CA GLU A 56 7.04 9.32 2.57
C GLU A 56 7.77 8.87 1.30
N MET A 57 7.09 8.11 0.43
CA MET A 57 7.61 7.71 -0.87
C MET A 57 8.03 8.93 -1.70
N LEU A 58 7.15 9.92 -1.86
CA LEU A 58 7.44 11.13 -2.62
C LEU A 58 8.64 11.92 -2.07
N ARG A 59 8.79 11.99 -0.74
CA ARG A 59 9.96 12.62 -0.10
C ARG A 59 11.25 11.83 -0.33
N ARG A 60 11.21 10.50 -0.21
CA ARG A 60 12.38 9.62 -0.45
C ARG A 60 12.85 9.72 -1.90
N GLU A 61 11.92 9.69 -2.84
CA GLU A 61 12.20 9.76 -4.28
C GLU A 61 12.45 11.19 -4.78
N ARG A 62 12.35 12.20 -3.90
CA ARG A 62 12.52 13.62 -4.25
C ARG A 62 11.66 14.04 -5.45
N ALA A 63 10.42 13.55 -5.46
CA ALA A 63 9.49 13.77 -6.56
C ALA A 63 9.24 15.27 -6.78
N ARG A 64 9.29 15.70 -8.05
CA ARG A 64 8.98 17.08 -8.45
C ARG A 64 7.72 17.08 -9.29
N PHE A 65 6.69 17.78 -8.80
CA PHE A 65 5.46 17.99 -9.54
C PHE A 65 5.65 19.15 -10.50
N VAL A 66 5.71 18.86 -11.79
CA VAL A 66 5.74 19.88 -12.84
C VAL A 66 4.31 20.14 -13.30
N ARG A 67 3.88 21.40 -13.27
CA ARG A 67 2.64 21.81 -13.93
C ARG A 67 2.97 22.02 -15.41
N GLY A 68 2.32 21.29 -16.31
CA GLY A 68 2.34 21.64 -17.73
C GLY A 68 1.96 23.10 -17.87
N ARG A 69 2.64 23.86 -18.74
CA ARG A 69 2.17 25.21 -19.06
C ARG A 69 0.74 25.05 -19.55
N GLY A 70 -0.21 25.71 -18.88
CA GLY A 70 -1.56 25.81 -19.41
C GLY A 70 -1.41 26.48 -20.77
N GLU A 71 -1.70 25.75 -21.83
CA GLU A 71 -1.93 26.37 -23.12
C GLU A 71 -3.12 27.31 -22.93
N MET A 72 -2.88 28.60 -23.23
CA MET A 72 -3.90 29.63 -23.25
C MET A 72 -4.54 29.66 -24.63
#